data_AF-A0A949M1Y8-F1
#
_entry.id   AF-A0A949M1Y8-F1
#
_cell.length_a   1.000
_cell.length_b   1.000
_cell.length_c   1.000
_cell.angle_alpha   90.00
_cell.angle_beta   90.00
_cell.angle_gamma   90.00
#
_symmetry.space_group_name_H-M   'P 1'
#
loop_
_entity.id
_entity.type
_entity.pdbx_description
1 polymer ?
#
loop_
_entity_poly.entity_id
_entity_poly.type
_entity_poly.pdbx_seq_one_letter_code
_entity_poly.pdbx_strand_id
1 'polypeptide(L)'
;MQIGIDFGTTNSSAAVYDGRQVRLLEIDPRHATPTIMRSALFITRDGVPIIGAEAIDRYLSGNVGRRIEYVWRYVGEAEMTLADVGTVMQALYAPVDADVPGRLFQSLKSHLRDRSFIGTNVFGVHYTLETLVAVVLRGMLERIERQLGAPVEHVVMGRPVRYAADATLDALALERMRLACRAAGLPSVSFLAEPTAAAYAFAADAVGPNCVLVFDAGGGTIDVTVMRIDAERHVEVLATDGVPIGGDLLDQRLVMGRLLHHFGDGATLGPRRLPLPAVLLEHLGEWQSIIDLTQPRYLAIIEEAIRTGDRPRELRQLQTLVAENYGLTLYAAVEQAKVQLSSALAADVRIAVPGIDVCERITRRDVERLIGPDVRAVAECVDRALRTAGVTPQQIDVVLRTGGSSRVPAFVRMLEQRFGAARLREMDVFTGVASGLAIAAFEGYRG
;
A
#
# COMPACT_ATOMS: atom_id res chain seq x y z
N MET A 1 11.85 1.48 -27.36
CA MET A 1 12.35 0.68 -26.20
C MET A 1 11.20 -0.05 -25.52
N GLN A 2 11.42 -1.28 -25.07
CA GLN A 2 10.41 -2.08 -24.34
C GLN A 2 10.83 -2.20 -22.88
N ILE A 3 9.90 -1.98 -21.95
CA ILE A 3 10.20 -1.96 -20.51
C ILE A 3 9.17 -2.77 -19.71
N GLY A 4 9.58 -3.25 -18.53
CA GLY A 4 8.69 -3.76 -17.51
C GLY A 4 8.48 -2.72 -16.41
N ILE A 5 7.23 -2.50 -15.99
CA ILE A 5 6.90 -1.65 -14.83
C ILE A 5 6.06 -2.46 -13.84
N ASP A 6 6.59 -2.61 -12.63
CA ASP A 6 5.83 -3.06 -11.47
C ASP A 6 5.32 -1.83 -10.71
N PHE A 7 4.04 -1.49 -10.90
CA PHE A 7 3.37 -0.43 -10.15
C PHE A 7 2.70 -1.05 -8.93
N GLY A 8 3.41 -1.15 -7.80
CA GLY A 8 2.91 -1.74 -6.56
C GLY A 8 2.20 -0.75 -5.64
N THR A 9 1.51 -1.26 -4.62
CA THR A 9 0.76 -0.45 -3.65
C THR A 9 1.66 0.50 -2.84
N THR A 10 2.77 -0.01 -2.32
CA THR A 10 3.68 0.75 -1.45
C THR A 10 4.93 1.19 -2.20
N ASN A 11 5.45 0.32 -3.06
CA ASN A 11 6.66 0.53 -3.83
C ASN A 11 6.41 0.17 -5.29
N SER A 12 7.12 0.84 -6.19
CA SER A 12 7.15 0.55 -7.62
C SER A 12 8.59 0.35 -8.08
N SER A 13 8.78 -0.40 -9.15
CA SER A 13 10.08 -0.61 -9.81
C SER A 13 9.91 -0.73 -11.32
N ALA A 14 10.99 -0.52 -12.05
CA ALA A 14 11.01 -0.65 -13.51
C ALA A 14 12.32 -1.29 -13.97
N ALA A 15 12.27 -2.03 -15.07
CA ALA A 15 13.44 -2.69 -15.63
C ALA A 15 13.40 -2.73 -17.17
N VAL A 16 14.59 -2.93 -17.73
CA VAL A 16 14.80 -3.27 -19.14
C VAL A 16 15.60 -4.55 -19.26
N TYR A 17 15.36 -5.31 -20.32
CA TYR A 17 16.12 -6.50 -20.66
C TYR A 17 16.68 -6.36 -22.07
N ASP A 18 17.98 -6.62 -22.24
CA ASP A 18 18.68 -6.47 -23.52
C ASP A 18 18.86 -7.81 -24.27
N GLY A 19 18.22 -8.88 -23.79
CA GLY A 19 18.39 -10.24 -24.29
C GLY A 19 19.49 -11.03 -23.59
N ARG A 20 20.25 -10.39 -22.68
CA ARG A 20 21.31 -11.03 -21.88
C ARG A 20 21.20 -10.73 -20.40
N GLN A 21 20.96 -9.47 -20.03
CA GLN A 21 20.93 -9.03 -18.65
C GLN A 21 19.75 -8.10 -18.40
N VAL A 22 19.13 -8.28 -17.24
CA VAL A 22 18.14 -7.34 -16.73
C VAL A 22 18.86 -6.18 -16.08
N ARG A 23 18.46 -4.96 -16.44
CA ARG A 23 18.89 -3.73 -15.80
C ARG A 23 17.69 -3.02 -15.18
N LEU A 24 17.73 -2.87 -13.87
CA LEU A 24 16.77 -2.05 -13.13
C LEU A 24 17.01 -0.56 -13.41
N LEU A 25 15.93 0.20 -13.45
CA LEU A 25 15.94 1.62 -13.75
C LEU A 25 15.84 2.44 -12.45
N GLU A 26 16.58 3.55 -12.39
CA GLU A 26 16.65 4.42 -11.23
C GLU A 26 15.50 5.43 -11.28
N ILE A 27 14.33 4.99 -10.81
CA ILE A 27 13.09 5.75 -10.89
C ILE A 27 12.82 6.63 -9.66
N ASP A 28 13.64 6.56 -8.60
CA ASP A 28 13.52 7.41 -7.41
C ASP A 28 14.88 7.84 -6.84
N PRO A 29 15.46 8.95 -7.32
CA PRO A 29 16.81 9.37 -6.92
C PRO A 29 16.92 9.80 -5.45
N ARG A 30 15.80 10.02 -4.76
CA ARG A 30 15.77 10.42 -3.34
C ARG A 30 15.64 9.22 -2.40
N HIS A 31 15.26 8.06 -2.92
CA HIS A 31 15.14 6.84 -2.13
C HIS A 31 16.52 6.23 -1.85
N ALA A 32 16.68 5.56 -0.70
CA ALA A 32 17.93 4.89 -0.32
C ALA A 32 18.36 3.80 -1.31
N THR A 33 17.40 3.26 -2.06
CA THR A 33 17.62 2.34 -3.18
C THR A 33 16.95 2.94 -4.41
N PRO A 34 17.69 3.63 -5.30
CA PRO A 34 17.09 4.44 -6.36
C PRO A 34 16.25 3.69 -7.39
N THR A 35 16.40 2.37 -7.47
CA THR A 35 15.60 1.49 -8.34
C THR A 35 14.21 1.17 -7.80
N ILE A 36 13.92 1.59 -6.57
CA ILE A 36 12.64 1.40 -5.88
C ILE A 36 12.06 2.77 -5.59
N MET A 37 10.85 3.03 -6.10
CA MET A 37 10.13 4.27 -5.84
C MET A 37 9.01 4.04 -4.84
N ARG A 38 8.84 4.91 -3.83
CA ARG A 38 7.60 4.89 -3.03
C ARG A 38 6.41 5.26 -3.92
N SER A 39 5.35 4.46 -3.90
CA SER A 39 4.11 4.71 -4.65
C SER A 39 3.29 5.81 -3.97
N ALA A 40 3.86 7.01 -3.92
CA ALA A 40 3.33 8.17 -3.23
C ALA A 40 3.25 9.37 -4.20
N LEU A 41 2.20 10.17 -4.03
CA LEU A 41 1.96 11.41 -4.78
C LEU A 41 1.62 12.52 -3.80
N PHE A 42 2.37 13.61 -3.84
CA PHE A 42 2.06 14.84 -3.14
C PHE A 42 1.71 15.91 -4.15
N ILE A 43 0.49 16.45 -4.08
CA ILE A 43 0.07 17.58 -4.91
C ILE A 43 0.12 18.83 -4.03
N THR A 44 1.00 19.77 -4.37
CA THR A 44 1.10 21.04 -3.65
C THR A 44 -0.16 21.88 -3.82
N ARG A 45 -0.33 22.91 -2.99
CA ARG A 45 -1.47 23.83 -3.06
C ARG A 45 -1.61 24.53 -4.42
N ASP A 46 -0.49 24.82 -5.08
CA ASP A 46 -0.41 25.39 -6.43
C ASP A 46 -0.57 24.34 -7.55
N GLY A 47 -0.85 23.08 -7.20
CA GLY A 47 -1.18 22.02 -8.15
C GLY A 47 0.04 21.29 -8.74
N VAL A 48 1.23 21.49 -8.18
CA VAL A 48 2.46 20.83 -8.65
C VAL A 48 2.51 19.41 -8.09
N PRO A 49 2.58 18.37 -8.94
CA PRO A 49 2.72 17.00 -8.49
C PRO A 49 4.17 16.64 -8.18
N ILE A 50 4.37 15.95 -7.06
CA ILE A 50 5.66 15.41 -6.62
C ILE A 50 5.46 13.93 -6.31
N ILE A 51 6.36 13.06 -6.77
CA ILE A 51 6.21 11.60 -6.64
C ILE A 51 7.44 10.95 -6.00
N GLY A 52 7.26 9.77 -5.41
CA GLY A 52 8.35 9.00 -4.80
C GLY A 52 8.65 9.42 -3.37
N ALA A 53 9.88 9.15 -2.91
CA ALA A 53 10.34 9.55 -1.59
C ALA A 53 10.23 11.07 -1.36
N GLU A 54 10.46 11.89 -2.40
CA GLU A 54 10.30 13.34 -2.30
C GLU A 54 8.86 13.75 -1.94
N ALA A 55 7.84 13.00 -2.38
CA ALA A 55 6.45 13.30 -2.03
C ALA A 55 6.22 13.22 -0.51
N ILE A 56 6.80 12.20 0.12
CA ILE A 56 6.72 11.96 1.56
C ILE A 56 7.51 13.04 2.31
N ASP A 57 8.74 13.32 1.88
CA ASP A 57 9.59 14.34 2.50
C ASP A 57 8.95 15.74 2.46
N ARG A 58 8.37 16.11 1.32
CA ARG A 58 7.65 17.38 1.14
C ARG A 58 6.41 17.46 2.01
N TYR A 59 5.64 16.37 2.09
CA TYR A 59 4.48 16.33 2.98
C TYR A 59 4.89 16.51 4.45
N LEU A 60 5.89 15.78 4.93
CA LEU A 60 6.36 15.85 6.31
C LEU A 60 6.93 17.23 6.65
N SER A 61 7.84 17.75 5.81
CA SER A 61 8.47 19.07 6.03
C SER A 61 7.48 20.23 6.02
N GLY A 62 6.36 20.10 5.29
CA GLY A 62 5.33 21.13 5.22
C GLY A 62 4.21 20.98 6.25
N ASN A 63 3.94 19.79 6.78
CA ASN A 63 2.79 19.54 7.67
C ASN A 63 3.14 19.30 9.13
N VAL A 64 4.33 18.79 9.43
CA VAL A 64 4.72 18.52 10.81
C VAL A 64 5.02 19.84 11.52
N GLY A 65 4.42 20.05 12.70
CA GLY A 65 4.69 21.25 13.50
C GLY A 65 3.96 22.52 13.05
N ARG A 66 3.12 22.44 12.01
CA ARG A 66 2.44 23.64 11.48
C ARG A 66 1.19 23.98 12.28
N ARG A 67 0.86 25.26 12.33
CA ARG A 67 -0.44 25.71 12.82
C ARG A 67 -1.55 25.29 11.86
N ILE A 68 -2.59 24.67 12.38
CA ILE A 68 -3.82 24.31 11.65
C ILE A 68 -4.85 25.41 11.90
N GLU A 69 -5.33 26.06 10.84
CA GLU A 69 -6.40 27.05 10.93
C GLU A 69 -7.57 26.62 10.04
N TYR A 70 -8.73 26.39 10.67
CA TYR A 70 -9.93 26.02 9.94
C TYR A 70 -10.74 27.25 9.54
N VAL A 71 -11.04 27.33 8.25
CA VAL A 71 -11.95 28.32 7.68
C VAL A 71 -13.12 27.61 7.01
N TRP A 72 -14.33 28.13 7.19
CA TRP A 72 -15.48 27.63 6.46
C TRP A 72 -15.35 28.02 4.99
N ARG A 73 -15.24 27.03 4.11
CA ARG A 73 -15.27 27.25 2.67
C ARG A 73 -16.45 26.53 2.06
N TYR A 74 -16.99 27.14 1.01
CA TYR A 74 -17.92 26.48 0.12
C TYR A 74 -17.23 25.26 -0.49
N VAL A 75 -17.85 24.10 -0.37
CA VAL A 75 -17.31 22.80 -0.84
C VAL A 75 -18.17 22.14 -1.91
N GLY A 76 -19.31 22.73 -2.26
CA GLY A 76 -20.19 22.26 -3.32
C GLY A 76 -21.66 22.56 -3.00
N GLU A 77 -22.55 21.97 -3.77
CA GLU A 77 -24.00 21.99 -3.52
C GLU A 77 -24.52 20.57 -3.38
N ALA A 78 -25.53 20.36 -2.55
CA ALA A 78 -26.24 19.09 -2.44
C ALA A 78 -27.75 19.29 -2.63
N GLU A 79 -28.37 18.32 -3.30
CA GLU A 79 -29.82 18.20 -3.33
C GLU A 79 -30.31 17.73 -1.96
N MET A 80 -31.17 18.53 -1.34
CA MET A 80 -31.89 18.14 -0.14
C MET A 80 -33.39 18.16 -0.41
N THR A 81 -34.04 17.03 -0.16
CA THR A 81 -35.50 16.93 -0.19
C THR A 81 -36.05 17.20 1.20
N LEU A 82 -36.77 18.31 1.34
CA LEU A 82 -37.43 18.72 2.58
C LEU A 82 -38.93 18.42 2.46
N ALA A 83 -39.51 17.86 3.52
CA ALA A 83 -40.90 17.35 3.52
C ALA A 83 -41.93 18.38 3.05
N ASP A 84 -41.74 19.66 3.37
CA ASP A 84 -42.69 20.74 3.07
C ASP A 84 -42.27 21.66 1.90
N VAL A 85 -41.05 21.50 1.37
CA VAL A 85 -40.43 22.44 0.42
C VAL A 85 -40.02 21.74 -0.90
N GLY A 86 -40.00 20.42 -0.94
CA GLY A 86 -39.51 19.66 -2.10
C GLY A 86 -37.98 19.59 -2.16
N THR A 87 -37.44 19.23 -3.32
CA THR A 87 -35.99 19.15 -3.53
C THR A 87 -35.41 20.53 -3.83
N VAL A 88 -34.44 20.96 -3.01
CA VAL A 88 -33.72 22.22 -3.17
C VAL A 88 -32.21 21.98 -3.25
N MET A 89 -31.51 22.80 -4.04
CA MET A 89 -30.05 22.84 -4.04
C MET A 89 -29.57 23.69 -2.88
N GLN A 90 -28.77 23.11 -1.99
CA GLN A 90 -28.19 23.81 -0.85
C GLN A 90 -26.68 23.89 -0.99
N ALA A 91 -26.14 25.10 -0.88
CA ALA A 91 -24.70 25.33 -0.78
C ALA A 91 -24.16 24.70 0.50
N LEU A 92 -23.20 23.80 0.34
CA LEU A 92 -22.49 23.13 1.42
C LEU A 92 -21.21 23.91 1.74
N TYR A 93 -21.04 24.18 3.03
CA TYR A 93 -19.80 24.69 3.58
C TYR A 93 -19.20 23.64 4.51
N ALA A 94 -17.88 23.50 4.47
CA ALA A 94 -17.16 22.65 5.40
C ALA A 94 -15.95 23.40 5.96
N PRO A 95 -15.54 23.11 7.21
CA PRO A 95 -14.28 23.61 7.74
C PRO A 95 -13.14 22.96 6.94
N VAL A 96 -12.32 23.78 6.30
CA VAL A 96 -11.11 23.33 5.60
C VAL A 96 -9.90 24.01 6.20
N ASP A 97 -8.79 23.28 6.21
CA ASP A 97 -7.52 23.83 6.63
C ASP A 97 -7.03 24.89 5.63
N ALA A 98 -6.90 26.13 6.09
CA ALA A 98 -6.55 27.28 5.28
C ALA A 98 -5.12 27.20 4.74
N ASP A 99 -4.21 26.52 5.44
CA ASP A 99 -2.76 26.60 5.23
C ASP A 99 -2.13 25.25 4.92
N VAL A 100 -2.95 24.22 4.66
CA VAL A 100 -2.44 22.93 4.24
C VAL A 100 -1.61 23.09 2.94
N PRO A 101 -0.31 22.73 2.94
CA PRO A 101 0.63 23.04 1.85
C PRO A 101 0.41 22.17 0.61
N GLY A 102 -0.30 21.06 0.78
CA GLY A 102 -0.55 20.09 -0.28
C GLY A 102 -1.26 18.85 0.27
N ARG A 103 -1.61 17.94 -0.61
CA ARG A 103 -2.26 16.67 -0.26
C ARG A 103 -1.38 15.49 -0.66
N LEU A 104 -1.09 14.63 0.31
CA LEU A 104 -0.38 13.37 0.08
C LEU A 104 -1.38 12.24 -0.19
N PHE A 105 -1.02 11.40 -1.15
CA PHE A 105 -1.70 10.19 -1.55
C PHE A 105 -0.71 9.03 -1.47
N GLN A 106 -1.14 7.94 -0.85
CA GLN A 106 -0.41 6.67 -0.76
C GLN A 106 -1.39 5.52 -0.98
N SER A 107 -0.86 4.34 -1.32
CA SER A 107 -1.64 3.12 -1.54
C SER A 107 -2.79 3.31 -2.56
N LEU A 108 -2.61 4.20 -3.55
CA LEU A 108 -3.62 4.49 -4.59
C LEU A 108 -4.11 3.20 -5.30
N LYS A 109 -3.21 2.23 -5.51
CA LYS A 109 -3.53 0.91 -6.11
C LYS A 109 -4.60 0.16 -5.32
N SER A 110 -4.62 0.25 -3.98
CA SER A 110 -5.60 -0.42 -3.13
C SER A 110 -7.02 0.10 -3.33
N HIS A 111 -7.18 1.34 -3.81
CA HIS A 111 -8.48 1.96 -4.08
C HIS A 111 -9.02 1.65 -5.48
N LEU A 112 -8.27 0.99 -6.36
CA LEU A 112 -8.73 0.68 -7.72
C LEU A 112 -10.03 -0.14 -7.72
N ARG A 113 -10.20 -1.02 -6.72
CA ARG A 113 -11.41 -1.84 -6.54
C ARG A 113 -12.55 -1.15 -5.79
N ASP A 114 -12.31 0.03 -5.22
CA ASP A 114 -13.29 0.74 -4.39
C ASP A 114 -14.27 1.53 -5.26
N ARG A 115 -15.53 1.09 -5.28
CA ARG A 115 -16.61 1.77 -6.04
C ARG A 115 -16.98 3.13 -5.45
N SER A 116 -16.78 3.32 -4.15
CA SER A 116 -17.14 4.57 -3.49
C SER A 116 -16.13 5.68 -3.77
N PHE A 117 -14.86 5.31 -4.01
CA PHE A 117 -13.82 6.25 -4.38
C PHE A 117 -13.81 6.51 -5.89
N ILE A 118 -14.57 7.52 -6.32
CA ILE A 118 -14.61 7.97 -7.72
C ILE A 118 -13.51 9.02 -7.97
N GLY A 119 -13.31 9.91 -7.00
CA GLY A 119 -12.35 10.99 -7.11
C GLY A 119 -12.36 11.85 -5.87
N THR A 120 -11.56 12.90 -5.89
CA THR A 120 -11.42 13.81 -4.77
C THR A 120 -11.05 15.20 -5.24
N ASN A 121 -11.49 16.20 -4.50
CA ASN A 121 -11.10 17.58 -4.76
C ASN A 121 -9.77 17.88 -4.07
N VAL A 122 -8.84 18.43 -4.83
CA VAL A 122 -7.52 18.89 -4.36
C VAL A 122 -7.43 20.36 -4.74
N PHE A 123 -7.61 21.23 -3.74
CA PHE A 123 -7.54 22.70 -3.90
C PHE A 123 -8.41 23.27 -5.03
N GLY A 124 -9.63 22.76 -5.18
CA GLY A 124 -10.59 23.23 -6.18
C GLY A 124 -10.50 22.53 -7.54
N VAL A 125 -9.52 21.63 -7.72
CA VAL A 125 -9.42 20.76 -8.90
C VAL A 125 -9.92 19.38 -8.54
N HIS A 126 -10.85 18.85 -9.33
CA HIS A 126 -11.32 17.47 -9.16
C HIS A 126 -10.34 16.50 -9.83
N TYR A 127 -9.83 15.55 -9.06
CA TYR A 127 -9.01 14.45 -9.55
C TYR A 127 -9.76 13.14 -9.39
N THR A 128 -9.93 12.38 -10.47
CA THR A 128 -10.37 11.00 -10.35
C THR A 128 -9.24 10.11 -9.86
N LEU A 129 -9.55 8.91 -9.36
CA LEU A 129 -8.51 7.95 -8.96
C LEU A 129 -7.56 7.64 -10.13
N GLU A 130 -8.11 7.48 -11.33
CA GLU A 130 -7.36 7.20 -12.55
C GLU A 130 -6.42 8.36 -12.90
N THR A 131 -6.86 9.62 -12.72
CA THR A 131 -5.99 10.79 -12.91
C THR A 131 -4.86 10.83 -11.88
N LEU A 132 -5.12 10.53 -10.61
CA LEU A 132 -4.07 10.48 -9.57
C LEU A 132 -3.01 9.42 -9.89
N VAL A 133 -3.44 8.22 -10.28
CA VAL A 133 -2.53 7.16 -10.73
C VAL A 133 -1.77 7.59 -11.99
N ALA A 134 -2.46 8.24 -12.93
CA ALA A 134 -1.85 8.70 -14.18
C ALA A 134 -0.72 9.71 -13.95
N VAL A 135 -0.88 10.63 -12.99
CA VAL A 135 0.18 11.58 -12.61
C VAL A 135 1.43 10.85 -12.13
N VAL A 136 1.27 9.79 -11.32
CA VAL A 136 2.40 8.98 -10.84
C VAL A 136 3.08 8.27 -12.01
N LEU A 137 2.31 7.59 -12.85
CA LEU A 137 2.83 6.83 -14.00
C LEU A 137 3.53 7.75 -15.02
N ARG A 138 2.99 8.94 -15.28
CA ARG A 138 3.64 9.92 -16.16
C ARG A 138 5.00 10.35 -15.62
N GLY A 139 5.06 10.71 -14.33
CA GLY A 139 6.34 11.11 -13.72
C GLY A 139 7.37 9.97 -13.69
N MET A 140 6.92 8.72 -13.51
CA MET A 140 7.79 7.54 -13.66
C MET A 140 8.32 7.41 -15.10
N LEU A 141 7.43 7.49 -16.09
CA LEU A 141 7.80 7.38 -17.51
C LEU A 141 8.81 8.45 -17.92
N GLU A 142 8.62 9.70 -17.49
CA GLU A 142 9.58 10.79 -17.77
C GLU A 142 10.96 10.54 -17.15
N ARG A 143 11.03 9.97 -15.94
CA ARG A 143 12.30 9.57 -15.31
C ARG A 143 12.97 8.45 -16.11
N ILE A 144 12.19 7.45 -16.54
CA ILE A 144 12.65 6.31 -17.34
C ILE A 144 13.19 6.76 -18.69
N GLU A 145 12.42 7.54 -19.47
CA GLU A 145 12.82 8.01 -20.80
C GLU A 145 14.06 8.89 -20.74
N ARG A 146 14.16 9.75 -19.72
CA ARG A 146 15.36 10.56 -19.48
C ARG A 146 16.59 9.70 -19.20
N GLN A 147 16.45 8.64 -18.40
CA GLN A 147 17.54 7.72 -18.09
C GLN A 147 17.95 6.88 -19.32
N LEU A 148 16.98 6.47 -20.14
CA LEU A 148 17.23 5.66 -21.34
C LEU A 148 17.72 6.49 -22.54
N GLY A 149 17.44 7.80 -22.57
CA GLY A 149 17.77 8.68 -23.69
C GLY A 149 16.94 8.42 -24.95
N ALA A 150 15.85 7.65 -24.84
CA ALA A 150 14.98 7.26 -25.94
C ALA A 150 13.54 7.06 -25.45
N PRO A 151 12.53 7.27 -26.31
CA PRO A 151 11.13 7.05 -25.95
C PRO A 151 10.84 5.56 -25.71
N VAL A 152 9.93 5.31 -24.77
CA VAL A 152 9.37 3.98 -24.55
C VAL A 152 8.30 3.72 -25.61
N GLU A 153 8.31 2.53 -26.20
CA GLU A 153 7.36 2.11 -27.24
C GLU A 153 6.34 1.12 -26.71
N HIS A 154 6.74 0.32 -25.72
CA HIS A 154 5.88 -0.69 -25.10
C HIS A 154 6.22 -0.89 -23.63
N VAL A 155 5.18 -1.04 -22.82
CA VAL A 155 5.25 -1.32 -21.38
C VAL A 155 4.51 -2.61 -21.09
N VAL A 156 5.20 -3.56 -20.46
CA VAL A 156 4.52 -4.67 -19.76
C VAL A 156 4.32 -4.24 -18.31
N MET A 157 3.07 -4.00 -17.95
CA MET A 157 2.66 -3.53 -16.63
C MET A 157 2.27 -4.71 -15.74
N GLY A 158 2.87 -4.79 -14.56
CA GLY A 158 2.50 -5.74 -13.52
C GLY A 158 1.09 -5.48 -13.01
N ARG A 159 0.36 -6.56 -12.72
CA ARG A 159 -0.90 -6.51 -11.97
C ARG A 159 -1.01 -7.67 -10.98
N PRO A 160 -1.75 -7.51 -9.88
CA PRO A 160 -2.21 -8.63 -9.08
C PRO A 160 -3.02 -9.58 -9.96
N VAL A 161 -3.09 -10.85 -9.58
CA VAL A 161 -3.88 -11.78 -10.38
C VAL A 161 -5.36 -11.53 -10.19
N ARG A 162 -5.74 -11.17 -8.96
CA ARG A 162 -7.03 -10.59 -8.63
C ARG A 162 -6.86 -9.37 -7.74
N TYR A 163 -7.37 -8.21 -8.19
CA TYR A 163 -7.54 -7.02 -7.36
C TYR A 163 -8.63 -7.23 -6.28
N ALA A 164 -9.64 -8.05 -6.58
CA ALA A 164 -10.73 -8.37 -5.66
C ALA A 164 -11.25 -9.80 -5.83
N ALA A 165 -11.84 -10.37 -4.78
CA ALA A 165 -12.50 -11.66 -4.86
C ALA A 165 -13.80 -11.59 -5.72
N ASP A 166 -14.47 -10.44 -5.71
CA ASP A 166 -15.61 -10.16 -6.57
C ASP A 166 -15.15 -9.83 -8.00
N ALA A 167 -15.64 -10.59 -8.97
CA ALA A 167 -15.24 -10.46 -10.38
C ALA A 167 -15.56 -9.08 -10.98
N THR A 168 -16.61 -8.41 -10.50
CA THR A 168 -16.98 -7.09 -11.00
C THR A 168 -16.05 -6.01 -10.46
N LEU A 169 -15.67 -6.10 -9.17
CA LEU A 169 -14.69 -5.20 -8.57
C LEU A 169 -13.29 -5.42 -9.16
N ASP A 170 -12.95 -6.65 -9.50
CA ASP A 170 -11.70 -6.99 -10.19
C ASP A 170 -11.63 -6.37 -11.59
N ALA A 171 -12.69 -6.55 -12.39
CA ALA A 171 -12.79 -5.95 -13.72
C ALA A 171 -12.74 -4.42 -13.68
N LEU A 172 -13.40 -3.81 -12.68
CA LEU A 172 -13.35 -2.37 -12.43
C LEU A 172 -11.91 -1.90 -12.18
N ALA A 173 -11.19 -2.56 -11.27
CA ALA A 173 -9.83 -2.18 -10.92
C ALA A 173 -8.89 -2.24 -12.13
N LEU A 174 -9.01 -3.29 -12.95
CA LEU A 174 -8.22 -3.42 -14.18
C LEU A 174 -8.56 -2.34 -15.21
N GLU A 175 -9.84 -2.01 -15.40
CA GLU A 175 -10.23 -0.94 -16.34
C GLU A 175 -9.74 0.44 -15.86
N ARG A 176 -9.83 0.72 -14.56
CA ARG A 176 -9.27 1.94 -13.97
C ARG A 176 -7.77 2.05 -14.20
N MET A 177 -7.03 0.96 -14.03
CA MET A 177 -5.59 0.95 -14.32
C MET A 177 -5.31 1.19 -15.82
N ARG A 178 -6.11 0.61 -16.73
CA ARG A 178 -6.01 0.90 -18.17
C ARG A 178 -6.27 2.36 -18.49
N LEU A 179 -7.31 2.95 -17.90
CA LEU A 179 -7.62 4.37 -18.04
C LEU A 179 -6.48 5.25 -17.52
N ALA A 180 -5.89 4.91 -16.37
CA ALA A 180 -4.75 5.62 -15.82
C ALA A 180 -3.52 5.56 -16.73
N CYS A 181 -3.20 4.39 -17.30
CA CYS A 181 -2.11 4.25 -18.27
C CYS A 181 -2.33 5.12 -19.52
N ARG A 182 -3.57 5.17 -20.05
CA ARG A 182 -3.93 6.02 -21.19
C ARG A 182 -3.81 7.51 -20.84
N ALA A 183 -4.34 7.92 -19.69
CA ALA A 183 -4.27 9.31 -19.23
C ALA A 183 -2.84 9.76 -18.92
N ALA A 184 -1.99 8.84 -18.46
CA ALA A 184 -0.56 9.04 -18.29
C ALA A 184 0.21 9.05 -19.61
N GLY A 185 -0.47 8.87 -20.76
CA GLY A 185 0.09 8.74 -22.10
C GLY A 185 1.30 7.80 -22.16
N LEU A 186 1.16 6.65 -21.50
CA LEU A 186 1.99 5.49 -21.81
C LEU A 186 1.66 5.04 -23.24
N PRO A 187 2.62 4.45 -23.97
CA PRO A 187 2.44 4.00 -25.34
C PRO A 187 1.59 2.70 -25.36
N SER A 188 2.04 1.64 -26.02
CA SER A 188 1.38 0.34 -25.93
C SER A 188 1.58 -0.26 -24.53
N VAL A 189 0.51 -0.69 -23.87
CA VAL A 189 0.57 -1.32 -22.54
C VAL A 189 -0.10 -2.69 -22.58
N SER A 190 0.65 -3.71 -22.17
CA SER A 190 0.12 -5.07 -21.91
C SER A 190 0.22 -5.37 -20.43
N PHE A 191 -0.79 -6.04 -19.88
CA PHE A 191 -0.82 -6.39 -18.46
C PHE A 191 -0.38 -7.84 -18.26
N LEU A 192 0.54 -8.06 -17.35
CA LEU A 192 1.00 -9.38 -16.95
C LEU A 192 0.81 -9.54 -15.44
N ALA A 193 0.31 -10.70 -15.03
CA ALA A 193 0.21 -11.02 -13.62
C ALA A 193 1.60 -11.01 -12.97
N GLU A 194 1.73 -10.31 -11.84
CA GLU A 194 2.96 -10.18 -11.04
C GLU A 194 3.60 -11.55 -10.72
N PRO A 195 2.84 -12.57 -10.28
CA PRO A 195 3.44 -13.90 -10.07
C PRO A 195 3.88 -14.59 -11.36
N THR A 196 3.23 -14.31 -12.50
CA THR A 196 3.71 -14.81 -13.80
C THR A 196 5.00 -14.14 -14.21
N ALA A 197 5.14 -12.83 -13.98
CA ALA A 197 6.40 -12.14 -14.17
C ALA A 197 7.51 -12.73 -13.29
N ALA A 198 7.24 -12.95 -12.00
CA ALA A 198 8.20 -13.60 -11.11
C ALA A 198 8.62 -14.99 -11.61
N ALA A 199 7.70 -15.76 -12.18
CA ALA A 199 8.00 -17.05 -12.79
C ALA A 199 8.86 -16.93 -14.06
N TYR A 200 8.63 -15.94 -14.93
CA TYR A 200 9.52 -15.68 -16.09
C TYR A 200 10.96 -15.39 -15.64
N ALA A 201 11.13 -14.57 -14.60
CA ALA A 201 12.45 -14.28 -14.05
C ALA A 201 13.15 -15.56 -13.53
N PHE A 202 12.39 -16.48 -12.92
CA PHE A 202 12.93 -17.78 -12.50
C PHE A 202 13.21 -18.73 -13.67
N ALA A 203 12.31 -18.79 -14.65
CA ALA A 203 12.38 -19.67 -15.81
C ALA A 203 13.64 -19.41 -16.67
N ALA A 204 14.12 -18.17 -16.69
CA ALA A 204 15.34 -17.77 -17.38
C ALA A 204 16.58 -18.60 -16.96
N ASP A 205 16.64 -19.01 -15.68
CA ASP A 205 17.75 -19.78 -15.11
C ASP A 205 17.36 -21.23 -14.75
N ALA A 206 16.09 -21.60 -14.93
CA ALA A 206 15.60 -22.93 -14.57
C ALA A 206 16.20 -24.03 -15.47
N VAL A 207 16.43 -25.20 -14.87
CA VAL A 207 16.88 -26.41 -15.56
C VAL A 207 15.76 -27.44 -15.52
N GLY A 208 15.30 -27.86 -16.70
CA GLY A 208 14.26 -28.86 -16.86
C GLY A 208 12.86 -28.41 -16.43
N PRO A 209 11.87 -29.31 -16.51
CA PRO A 209 10.51 -28.99 -16.12
C PRO A 209 10.38 -28.83 -14.60
N ASN A 210 9.62 -27.83 -14.17
CA ASN A 210 9.42 -27.51 -12.75
C ASN A 210 7.95 -27.15 -12.48
N CYS A 211 7.38 -27.64 -11.38
CA CYS A 211 6.14 -27.12 -10.83
C CYS A 211 6.45 -26.10 -9.73
N VAL A 212 6.01 -24.86 -9.95
CA VAL A 212 6.40 -23.71 -9.14
C VAL A 212 5.17 -23.12 -8.47
N LEU A 213 5.28 -22.78 -7.19
CA LEU A 213 4.32 -21.92 -6.50
C LEU A 213 4.96 -20.55 -6.26
N VAL A 214 4.33 -19.50 -6.76
CA VAL A 214 4.71 -18.13 -6.46
C VAL A 214 3.81 -17.61 -5.34
N PHE A 215 4.44 -17.15 -4.26
CA PHE A 215 3.83 -16.50 -3.12
C PHE A 215 4.25 -15.03 -3.12
N ASP A 216 3.39 -14.17 -3.64
CA ASP A 216 3.61 -12.72 -3.71
C ASP A 216 2.88 -12.04 -2.54
N ALA A 217 3.62 -11.36 -1.68
CA ALA A 217 3.08 -10.73 -0.49
C ALA A 217 3.48 -9.25 -0.43
N GLY A 218 2.66 -8.40 -1.01
CA GLY A 218 2.87 -6.96 -1.14
C GLY A 218 2.35 -6.13 0.05
N GLY A 219 2.12 -4.85 -0.21
CA GLY A 219 1.56 -3.89 0.75
C GLY A 219 0.06 -4.01 0.96
N GLY A 220 -0.70 -4.31 -0.11
CA GLY A 220 -2.17 -4.39 -0.06
C GLY A 220 -2.77 -5.78 -0.22
N THR A 221 -2.06 -6.71 -0.86
CA THR A 221 -2.56 -8.06 -1.16
C THR A 221 -1.47 -9.12 -1.00
N ILE A 222 -1.93 -10.36 -0.86
CA ILE A 222 -1.13 -11.57 -1.02
C ILE A 222 -1.76 -12.40 -2.14
N ASP A 223 -0.98 -12.74 -3.14
CA ASP A 223 -1.37 -13.52 -4.31
C ASP A 223 -0.58 -14.84 -4.33
N VAL A 224 -1.25 -15.94 -4.67
CA VAL A 224 -0.69 -17.29 -4.73
C VAL A 224 -0.98 -17.91 -6.09
N THR A 225 0.07 -18.19 -6.85
CA THR A 225 -0.07 -18.77 -8.19
C THR A 225 0.72 -20.06 -8.31
N VAL A 226 0.07 -21.09 -8.86
CA VAL A 226 0.70 -22.37 -9.16
C VAL A 226 0.91 -22.46 -10.67
N MET A 227 2.12 -22.84 -11.06
CA MET A 227 2.56 -22.86 -12.45
C MET A 227 3.33 -24.13 -12.79
N ARG A 228 3.38 -24.44 -14.08
CA ARG A 228 4.30 -25.41 -14.66
C ARG A 228 5.22 -24.69 -15.64
N ILE A 229 6.50 -25.00 -15.54
CA ILE A 229 7.53 -24.58 -16.48
C ILE A 229 7.95 -25.85 -17.22
N ASP A 230 7.88 -25.86 -18.54
CA ASP A 230 8.32 -27.00 -19.36
C ASP A 230 9.84 -26.96 -19.64
N ALA A 231 10.35 -27.90 -20.44
CA ALA A 231 11.77 -27.97 -20.76
C ALA A 231 12.23 -26.81 -21.66
N GLU A 232 11.30 -26.25 -22.43
CA GLU A 232 11.45 -25.10 -23.31
C GLU A 232 11.28 -23.75 -22.58
N ARG A 233 11.04 -23.78 -21.26
CA ARG A 233 10.84 -22.63 -20.37
C ARG A 233 9.52 -21.88 -20.58
N HIS A 234 8.54 -22.49 -21.24
CA HIS A 234 7.20 -21.92 -21.30
C HIS A 234 6.53 -22.02 -19.94
N VAL A 235 5.91 -20.91 -19.53
CA VAL A 235 5.20 -20.79 -18.25
C VAL A 235 3.71 -21.01 -18.48
N GLU A 236 3.18 -22.11 -17.94
CA GLU A 236 1.75 -22.42 -17.90
C GLU A 236 1.19 -22.12 -16.50
N VAL A 237 0.17 -21.26 -16.42
CA VAL A 237 -0.53 -20.98 -15.15
C VAL A 237 -1.59 -22.04 -14.91
N LEU A 238 -1.44 -22.81 -13.83
CA LEU A 238 -2.40 -23.88 -13.46
C LEU A 238 -3.54 -23.34 -12.60
N ALA A 239 -3.24 -22.48 -11.63
CA ALA A 239 -4.24 -21.83 -10.81
C ALA A 239 -3.71 -20.56 -10.17
N THR A 240 -4.62 -19.65 -9.83
CA THR A 240 -4.30 -18.52 -8.97
C THR A 240 -5.39 -18.24 -7.94
N ASP A 241 -4.97 -17.85 -6.74
CA ASP A 241 -5.81 -17.29 -5.70
C ASP A 241 -5.14 -16.06 -5.05
N GLY A 242 -5.85 -15.33 -4.20
CA GLY A 242 -5.32 -14.18 -3.47
C GLY A 242 -6.24 -13.73 -2.33
N VAL A 243 -5.70 -12.92 -1.43
CA VAL A 243 -6.42 -12.34 -0.28
C VAL A 243 -6.04 -10.87 -0.08
N PRO A 244 -6.97 -10.02 0.40
CA PRO A 244 -6.73 -8.60 0.67
C PRO A 244 -5.97 -8.36 1.98
N ILE A 245 -4.89 -9.11 2.18
CA ILE A 245 -4.00 -9.03 3.35
C ILE A 245 -2.65 -8.58 2.82
N GLY A 246 -2.07 -7.54 3.40
CA GLY A 246 -0.76 -7.04 3.01
C GLY A 246 -0.11 -6.26 4.14
N GLY A 247 1.07 -5.70 3.85
CA GLY A 247 1.86 -4.95 4.82
C GLY A 247 1.10 -3.85 5.55
N ASP A 248 0.21 -3.12 4.87
CA ASP A 248 -0.57 -2.01 5.43
C ASP A 248 -1.52 -2.50 6.54
N LEU A 249 -2.20 -3.63 6.31
CA LEU A 249 -3.05 -4.27 7.33
C LEU A 249 -2.23 -4.73 8.53
N LEU A 250 -1.02 -5.26 8.30
CA LEU A 250 -0.15 -5.71 9.41
C LEU A 250 0.29 -4.51 10.27
N ASP A 251 0.57 -3.35 9.67
CA ASP A 251 0.87 -2.12 10.41
C ASP A 251 -0.32 -1.65 11.24
N GLN A 252 -1.52 -1.64 10.64
CA GLN A 252 -2.76 -1.35 11.37
C GLN A 252 -2.95 -2.30 12.56
N ARG A 253 -2.73 -3.61 12.40
CA ARG A 253 -2.83 -4.58 13.52
C ARG A 253 -1.88 -4.24 14.66
N LEU A 254 -0.68 -3.75 14.35
CA LEU A 254 0.29 -3.33 15.37
C LEU A 254 -0.14 -2.06 16.09
N VAL A 255 -0.59 -1.04 15.35
CA VAL A 255 -1.10 0.21 15.95
C VAL A 255 -2.27 -0.10 16.87
N MET A 256 -3.29 -0.79 16.34
CA MET A 256 -4.52 -1.09 17.06
C MET A 256 -4.29 -2.06 18.23
N GLY A 257 -3.38 -3.01 18.06
CA GLY A 257 -3.13 -4.06 19.06
C GLY A 257 -2.13 -3.71 20.15
N ARG A 258 -1.20 -2.76 19.90
CA ARG A 258 -0.09 -2.47 20.81
C ARG A 258 0.09 -0.99 21.15
N LEU A 259 -0.40 -0.04 20.36
CA LEU A 259 -0.05 1.37 20.56
C LEU A 259 -1.17 2.24 21.13
N LEU A 260 -2.44 1.85 21.00
CA LEU A 260 -3.57 2.69 21.42
C LEU A 260 -3.54 3.09 22.90
N HIS A 261 -2.96 2.26 23.77
CA HIS A 261 -2.82 2.57 25.19
C HIS A 261 -1.95 3.80 25.46
N HIS A 262 -1.01 4.15 24.58
CA HIS A 262 -0.25 5.40 24.64
C HIS A 262 -1.10 6.62 24.25
N PHE A 263 -2.26 6.41 23.62
CA PHE A 263 -3.12 7.45 23.05
C PHE A 263 -4.53 7.48 23.65
N GLY A 264 -4.69 6.92 24.85
CA GLY A 264 -5.93 7.03 25.62
C GLY A 264 -6.88 5.84 25.47
N ASP A 265 -6.41 4.68 25.02
CA ASP A 265 -7.22 3.46 25.10
C ASP A 265 -7.68 3.16 26.52
N GLY A 266 -8.96 2.81 26.63
CA GLY A 266 -9.67 2.63 27.90
C GLY A 266 -9.89 3.90 28.71
N ALA A 267 -9.54 5.10 28.21
CA ALA A 267 -9.78 6.38 28.90
C ALA A 267 -11.27 6.65 29.10
N THR A 268 -11.59 7.44 30.12
CA THR A 268 -12.94 7.91 30.40
C THR A 268 -13.04 9.43 30.33
N LEU A 269 -14.26 9.97 30.13
CA LEU A 269 -14.56 11.41 30.17
C LEU A 269 -15.69 11.74 31.16
N GLY A 270 -15.62 12.95 31.68
CA GLY A 270 -16.64 13.54 32.55
C GLY A 270 -16.75 12.90 33.95
N PRO A 271 -17.53 13.51 34.84
CA PRO A 271 -17.69 13.03 36.22
C PRO A 271 -18.36 11.65 36.31
N ARG A 272 -19.11 11.25 35.27
CA ARG A 272 -19.75 9.94 35.16
C ARG A 272 -18.82 8.85 34.62
N ARG A 273 -17.56 9.16 34.30
CA ARG A 273 -16.57 8.25 33.71
C ARG A 273 -17.12 7.48 32.50
N LEU A 274 -17.71 8.22 31.56
CA LEU A 274 -18.17 7.62 30.32
C LEU A 274 -16.95 7.17 29.50
N PRO A 275 -16.99 6.03 28.79
CA PRO A 275 -15.89 5.63 27.92
C PRO A 275 -15.59 6.69 26.87
N LEU A 276 -14.29 6.89 26.57
CA LEU A 276 -13.87 7.71 25.45
C LEU A 276 -14.53 7.19 24.16
N PRO A 277 -15.07 8.07 23.29
CA PRO A 277 -15.68 7.63 22.04
C PRO A 277 -14.70 6.81 21.20
N ALA A 278 -15.06 5.56 20.91
CA ALA A 278 -14.21 4.61 20.19
C ALA A 278 -13.75 5.15 18.83
N VAL A 279 -14.58 5.96 18.18
CA VAL A 279 -14.27 6.62 16.90
C VAL A 279 -12.92 7.35 16.92
N LEU A 280 -12.52 7.98 18.04
CA LEU A 280 -11.23 8.67 18.13
C LEU A 280 -10.05 7.72 17.95
N LEU A 281 -10.14 6.53 18.53
CA LEU A 281 -9.10 5.50 18.44
C LEU A 281 -9.19 4.71 17.15
N GLU A 282 -10.40 4.52 16.61
CA GLU A 282 -10.62 3.90 15.29
C GLU A 282 -9.93 4.70 14.18
N HIS A 283 -9.94 6.04 14.25
CA HIS A 283 -9.21 6.91 13.30
C HIS A 283 -7.68 6.70 13.35
N LEU A 284 -7.10 6.15 14.43
CA LEU A 284 -5.67 5.81 14.49
C LEU A 284 -5.33 4.55 13.67
N GLY A 285 -6.34 3.79 13.23
CA GLY A 285 -6.18 2.57 12.45
C GLY A 285 -5.63 2.79 11.04
N GLU A 286 -5.64 4.02 10.51
CA GLU A 286 -5.00 4.39 9.25
C GLU A 286 -4.49 5.83 9.35
N TRP A 287 -3.27 6.12 8.89
CA TRP A 287 -2.69 7.45 9.06
C TRP A 287 -3.49 8.55 8.35
N GLN A 288 -4.13 8.24 7.22
CA GLN A 288 -4.98 9.17 6.47
C GLN A 288 -6.18 9.61 7.32
N SER A 289 -6.76 8.69 8.07
CA SER A 289 -7.90 8.93 8.95
C SER A 289 -7.54 9.73 10.19
N ILE A 290 -6.27 9.74 10.61
CA ILE A 290 -5.79 10.59 11.73
C ILE A 290 -5.98 12.08 11.40
N ILE A 291 -5.87 12.46 10.12
CA ILE A 291 -6.07 13.85 9.69
C ILE A 291 -7.48 14.33 10.05
N ASP A 292 -8.49 13.47 10.01
CA ASP A 292 -9.86 13.86 10.37
C ASP A 292 -9.98 14.33 11.82
N LEU A 293 -9.14 13.81 12.71
CA LEU A 293 -9.11 14.20 14.13
C LEU A 293 -8.65 15.64 14.35
N THR A 294 -8.02 16.27 13.35
CA THR A 294 -7.62 17.68 13.43
C THR A 294 -8.84 18.62 13.43
N GLN A 295 -10.02 18.14 13.03
CA GLN A 295 -11.24 18.94 13.01
C GLN A 295 -11.67 19.38 14.43
N PRO A 296 -12.20 20.62 14.59
CA PRO A 296 -12.54 21.19 15.91
C PRO A 296 -13.46 20.31 16.76
N ARG A 297 -14.38 19.56 16.14
CA ARG A 297 -15.31 18.66 16.84
C ARG A 297 -14.60 17.55 17.61
N TYR A 298 -13.52 16.99 17.07
CA TYR A 298 -12.78 15.91 17.70
C TYR A 298 -11.78 16.46 18.72
N LEU A 299 -11.11 17.57 18.38
CA LEU A 299 -10.23 18.28 19.31
C LEU A 299 -10.98 18.70 20.58
N ALA A 300 -12.22 19.19 20.47
CA ALA A 300 -13.04 19.54 21.63
C ALA A 300 -13.32 18.33 22.55
N ILE A 301 -13.57 17.14 21.98
CA ILE A 301 -13.76 15.91 22.76
C ILE A 301 -12.46 15.51 23.45
N ILE A 302 -11.33 15.57 22.74
CA ILE A 302 -10.01 15.26 23.30
C ILE A 302 -9.68 16.22 24.44
N GLU A 303 -9.91 17.52 24.29
CA GLU A 303 -9.69 18.55 25.30
C GLU A 303 -10.58 18.34 26.53
N GLU A 304 -11.86 18.01 26.34
CA GLU A 304 -12.76 17.67 27.44
C GLU A 304 -12.27 16.43 28.19
N ALA A 305 -11.84 15.40 27.48
CA ALA A 305 -11.31 14.18 28.06
C ALA A 305 -9.99 14.43 28.82
N ILE A 306 -9.10 15.31 28.32
CA ILE A 306 -7.88 15.70 29.04
C ILE A 306 -8.24 16.40 30.36
N ARG A 307 -9.24 17.27 30.35
CA ARG A 307 -9.64 18.07 31.52
C ARG A 307 -10.39 17.27 32.57
N THR A 308 -11.19 16.29 32.16
CA THR A 308 -12.16 15.61 33.04
C THR A 308 -11.92 14.11 33.21
N GLY A 309 -11.07 13.53 32.37
CA GLY A 309 -10.84 12.09 32.29
C GLY A 309 -9.77 11.54 33.22
N ASP A 310 -9.55 10.23 33.12
CA ASP A 310 -8.65 9.45 33.98
C ASP A 310 -7.24 9.22 33.41
N ARG A 311 -7.02 9.54 32.12
CA ARG A 311 -5.75 9.36 31.41
C ARG A 311 -5.27 10.64 30.70
N PRO A 312 -5.08 11.74 31.43
CA PRO A 312 -4.76 13.03 30.83
C PRO A 312 -3.39 13.07 30.14
N ARG A 313 -2.45 12.18 30.50
CA ARG A 313 -1.13 12.11 29.85
C ARG A 313 -1.24 11.53 28.45
N GLU A 314 -1.88 10.37 28.34
CA GLU A 314 -2.08 9.63 27.10
C GLU A 314 -2.96 10.42 26.13
N LEU A 315 -4.00 11.08 26.64
CA LEU A 315 -4.85 11.96 25.84
C LEU A 315 -4.13 13.24 25.36
N ARG A 316 -3.16 13.77 26.13
CA ARG A 316 -2.28 14.83 25.64
C ARG A 316 -1.37 14.33 24.52
N GLN A 317 -0.86 13.11 24.60
CA GLN A 317 -0.09 12.53 23.49
C GLN A 317 -0.97 12.35 22.24
N LEU A 318 -2.23 11.94 22.39
CA LEU A 318 -3.20 11.90 21.29
C LEU A 318 -3.42 13.30 20.70
N GLN A 319 -3.65 14.31 21.54
CA GLN A 319 -3.81 15.69 21.10
C GLN A 319 -2.59 16.17 20.32
N THR A 320 -1.37 15.93 20.83
CA THR A 320 -0.13 16.29 20.13
C THR A 320 0.04 15.52 18.82
N LEU A 321 -0.29 14.22 18.80
CA LEU A 321 -0.20 13.38 17.60
C LEU A 321 -1.04 13.97 16.46
N VAL A 322 -2.24 14.43 16.81
CA VAL A 322 -3.21 15.02 15.89
C VAL A 322 -2.80 16.45 15.51
N ALA A 323 -2.61 17.33 16.49
CA ALA A 323 -2.37 18.76 16.26
C ALA A 323 -1.08 19.03 15.48
N GLU A 324 -0.04 18.23 15.72
CA GLU A 324 1.27 18.38 15.08
C GLU A 324 1.44 17.51 13.82
N ASN A 325 0.38 16.83 13.36
CA ASN A 325 0.37 15.92 12.19
C ASN A 325 1.41 14.78 12.26
N TYR A 326 1.62 14.20 13.43
CA TYR A 326 2.57 13.08 13.61
C TYR A 326 2.02 11.72 13.17
N GLY A 327 0.81 11.64 12.58
CA GLY A 327 0.19 10.38 12.13
C GLY A 327 1.06 9.56 11.17
N LEU A 328 1.65 10.20 10.14
CA LEU A 328 2.56 9.49 9.23
C LEU A 328 3.88 9.09 9.92
N THR A 329 4.34 9.87 10.91
CA THR A 329 5.54 9.55 11.70
C THR A 329 5.31 8.30 12.57
N LEU A 330 4.12 8.17 13.17
CA LEU A 330 3.68 6.98 13.89
C LEU A 330 3.72 5.74 12.99
N TYR A 331 3.11 5.81 11.80
CA TYR A 331 3.07 4.67 10.87
C TYR A 331 4.46 4.30 10.32
N ALA A 332 5.32 5.28 10.05
CA ALA A 332 6.70 5.01 9.64
C ALA A 332 7.48 4.26 10.73
N ALA A 333 7.32 4.62 12.01
CA ALA A 333 7.94 3.92 13.13
C ALA A 333 7.42 2.47 13.27
N VAL A 334 6.13 2.25 13.04
CA VAL A 334 5.51 0.91 13.04
C VAL A 334 6.02 0.06 11.88
N GLU A 335 6.03 0.60 10.65
CA GLU A 335 6.54 -0.09 9.46
C GLU A 335 8.00 -0.52 9.68
N GLN A 336 8.83 0.37 10.22
CA GLN A 336 10.23 0.07 10.56
C GLN A 336 10.37 -1.05 11.60
N ALA A 337 9.62 -1.01 12.70
CA ALA A 337 9.65 -2.06 13.71
C ALA A 337 9.18 -3.41 13.14
N LYS A 338 8.11 -3.41 12.32
CA LYS A 338 7.62 -4.62 11.63
C LYS A 338 8.69 -5.22 10.72
N VAL A 339 9.39 -4.39 9.93
CA VAL A 339 10.49 -4.84 9.07
C VAL A 339 11.61 -5.45 9.91
N GLN A 340 12.03 -4.79 10.99
CA GLN A 340 13.07 -5.31 11.90
C GLN A 340 12.69 -6.67 12.52
N LEU A 341 11.42 -6.87 12.88
CA LEU A 341 10.91 -8.12 13.45
C LEU A 341 10.97 -9.33 12.50
N SER A 342 11.21 -9.08 11.20
CA SER A 342 11.44 -10.13 10.21
C SER A 342 12.77 -10.87 10.44
N SER A 343 13.78 -10.20 11.00
CA SER A 343 15.08 -10.81 11.35
C SER A 343 15.32 -10.86 12.85
N ALA A 344 14.86 -9.88 13.62
CA ALA A 344 15.00 -9.80 15.08
C ALA A 344 13.83 -10.45 15.83
N LEU A 345 14.06 -10.89 17.08
CA LEU A 345 13.03 -11.46 17.95
C LEU A 345 12.15 -10.39 18.62
N ALA A 346 12.65 -9.16 18.70
CA ALA A 346 11.92 -8.02 19.24
C ALA A 346 12.50 -6.71 18.71
N ALA A 347 11.65 -5.69 18.56
CA ALA A 347 11.97 -4.36 18.06
C ALA A 347 11.23 -3.30 18.89
N ASP A 348 11.71 -2.07 18.86
CA ASP A 348 11.08 -0.95 19.55
C ASP A 348 10.33 -0.08 18.55
N VAL A 349 9.05 0.18 18.80
CA VAL A 349 8.37 1.29 18.14
C VAL A 349 8.70 2.55 18.94
N ARG A 350 9.60 3.37 18.40
CA ARG A 350 10.03 4.62 19.04
C ARG A 350 9.52 5.84 18.29
N ILE A 351 8.74 6.66 18.97
CA ILE A 351 8.25 7.95 18.50
C ILE A 351 8.81 8.99 19.45
N ALA A 352 9.87 9.66 19.02
CA ALA A 352 10.57 10.68 19.80
C ALA A 352 10.48 12.01 19.05
N VAL A 353 9.38 12.71 19.27
CA VAL A 353 9.08 14.02 18.66
C VAL A 353 8.64 15.00 19.74
N PRO A 354 8.69 16.32 19.53
CA PRO A 354 8.21 17.28 20.52
C PRO A 354 6.81 16.92 21.06
N GLY A 355 6.69 16.74 22.39
CA GLY A 355 5.44 16.41 23.07
C GLY A 355 5.04 14.92 23.06
N ILE A 356 5.76 14.04 22.36
CA ILE A 356 5.54 12.59 22.38
C ILE A 356 6.87 11.85 22.55
N ASP A 357 6.98 11.07 23.62
CA ASP A 357 8.08 10.11 23.82
C ASP A 357 7.47 8.74 24.12
N VAL A 358 7.21 7.98 23.06
CA VAL A 358 6.69 6.61 23.11
C VAL A 358 7.80 5.66 22.73
N CYS A 359 7.96 4.61 23.54
CA CYS A 359 8.87 3.50 23.27
C CYS A 359 8.18 2.20 23.65
N GLU A 360 7.54 1.55 22.68
CA GLU A 360 6.86 0.27 22.88
C GLU A 360 7.76 -0.86 22.41
N ARG A 361 8.16 -1.76 23.32
CA ARG A 361 8.87 -3.00 22.96
C ARG A 361 7.87 -4.01 22.43
N ILE A 362 7.98 -4.38 21.16
CA ILE A 362 7.16 -5.41 20.52
C ILE A 362 8.01 -6.64 20.24
N THR A 363 7.50 -7.83 20.62
CA THR A 363 8.15 -9.09 20.27
C THR A 363 7.57 -9.69 19.00
N ARG A 364 8.33 -10.53 18.30
CA ARG A 364 7.84 -11.29 17.15
C ARG A 364 6.61 -12.12 17.51
N ARG A 365 6.58 -12.69 18.71
CA ARG A 365 5.43 -13.45 19.23
C ARG A 365 4.17 -12.59 19.39
N ASP A 366 4.31 -11.29 19.68
CA ASP A 366 3.17 -10.38 19.77
C ASP A 366 2.56 -10.14 18.39
N VAL A 367 3.42 -9.87 17.38
CA VAL A 367 2.96 -9.72 15.99
C VAL A 367 2.25 -10.98 15.52
N GLU A 368 2.86 -12.14 15.72
CA GLU A 368 2.30 -13.43 15.29
C GLU A 368 0.95 -13.75 15.94
N ARG A 369 0.73 -13.30 17.19
CA ARG A 369 -0.58 -13.40 17.84
C ARG A 369 -1.61 -12.47 17.19
N LEU A 370 -1.24 -11.24 16.89
CA LEU A 370 -2.13 -10.25 16.27
C LEU A 370 -2.54 -10.65 14.86
N ILE A 371 -1.63 -11.23 14.08
CA ILE A 371 -1.87 -11.59 12.67
C ILE A 371 -2.33 -13.05 12.49
N GLY A 372 -2.58 -13.78 13.58
CA GLY A 372 -2.94 -15.20 13.52
C GLY A 372 -4.14 -15.52 12.62
N PRO A 373 -5.25 -14.75 12.66
CA PRO A 373 -6.35 -14.89 11.71
C PRO A 373 -5.93 -14.66 10.25
N ASP A 374 -5.09 -13.66 10.01
CA ASP A 374 -4.60 -13.30 8.68
C ASP A 374 -3.71 -14.43 8.11
N VAL A 375 -2.84 -15.04 8.93
CA VAL A 375 -2.02 -16.20 8.55
C VAL A 375 -2.90 -17.41 8.18
N ARG A 376 -4.00 -17.67 8.89
CA ARG A 376 -4.94 -18.75 8.54
C ARG A 376 -5.62 -18.49 7.21
N ALA A 377 -6.11 -17.28 6.98
CA ALA A 377 -6.74 -16.91 5.71
C ALA A 377 -5.77 -17.07 4.51
N VAL A 378 -4.49 -16.70 4.71
CA VAL A 378 -3.43 -16.91 3.71
C VAL A 378 -3.15 -18.40 3.50
N ALA A 379 -3.09 -19.21 4.56
CA ALA A 379 -2.89 -20.65 4.45
C ALA A 379 -4.03 -21.33 3.65
N GLU A 380 -5.28 -20.93 3.91
CA GLU A 380 -6.44 -21.40 3.17
C GLU A 380 -6.42 -20.97 1.71
N CYS A 381 -5.90 -19.78 1.41
CA CYS A 381 -5.68 -19.30 0.05
C CYS A 381 -4.70 -20.20 -0.71
N VAL A 382 -3.57 -20.57 -0.08
CA VAL A 382 -2.61 -21.54 -0.65
C VAL A 382 -3.28 -22.88 -0.91
N ASP A 383 -4.10 -23.38 0.03
CA ASP A 383 -4.84 -24.64 -0.13
C ASP A 383 -5.83 -24.61 -1.30
N ARG A 384 -6.55 -23.50 -1.47
CA ARG A 384 -7.47 -23.32 -2.61
C ARG A 384 -6.73 -23.26 -3.94
N ALA A 385 -5.58 -22.58 -3.99
CA ALA A 385 -4.75 -22.52 -5.20
C ALA A 385 -4.25 -23.91 -5.61
N LEU A 386 -3.72 -24.70 -4.66
CA LEU A 386 -3.27 -26.08 -4.93
C LEU A 386 -4.42 -26.99 -5.41
N ARG A 387 -5.58 -26.94 -4.74
CA ARG A 387 -6.75 -27.72 -5.16
C ARG A 387 -7.22 -27.35 -6.56
N THR A 388 -7.29 -26.06 -6.87
CA THR A 388 -7.68 -25.57 -8.20
C THR A 388 -6.70 -26.03 -9.28
N ALA A 389 -5.40 -26.04 -8.96
CA ALA A 389 -4.36 -26.53 -9.86
C ALA A 389 -4.31 -28.05 -9.99
N GLY A 390 -5.04 -28.81 -9.16
CA GLY A 390 -5.02 -30.26 -9.16
C GLY A 390 -3.67 -30.87 -8.72
N VAL A 391 -2.89 -30.15 -7.90
CA VAL A 391 -1.58 -30.59 -7.42
C VAL A 391 -1.53 -30.70 -5.90
N THR A 392 -0.69 -31.61 -5.42
CA THR A 392 -0.37 -31.77 -3.99
C THR A 392 0.87 -30.94 -3.61
N PRO A 393 1.05 -30.58 -2.32
CA PRO A 393 2.26 -29.89 -1.87
C PRO A 393 3.57 -30.60 -2.25
N GLN A 394 3.56 -31.93 -2.29
CA GLN A 394 4.73 -32.75 -2.61
C GLN A 394 5.17 -32.59 -4.07
N GLN A 395 4.24 -32.25 -4.97
CA GLN A 395 4.49 -32.02 -6.40
C GLN A 395 5.01 -30.61 -6.70
N ILE A 396 5.01 -29.68 -5.73
CA ILE A 396 5.64 -28.37 -5.91
C ILE A 396 7.15 -28.53 -5.71
N ASP A 397 7.93 -28.24 -6.74
CA ASP A 397 9.39 -28.34 -6.72
C ASP A 397 10.02 -27.12 -6.03
N VAL A 398 9.48 -25.93 -6.31
CA VAL A 398 9.99 -24.66 -5.80
C VAL A 398 8.85 -23.74 -5.37
N VAL A 399 9.02 -23.11 -4.20
CA VAL A 399 8.15 -22.03 -3.72
C VAL A 399 8.93 -20.72 -3.82
N LEU A 400 8.58 -19.88 -4.78
CA LEU A 400 9.16 -18.55 -4.96
C LEU A 400 8.42 -17.55 -4.08
N ARG A 401 9.14 -16.87 -3.19
CA ARG A 401 8.61 -15.80 -2.34
C ARG A 401 9.03 -14.45 -2.90
N THR A 402 8.07 -13.55 -3.11
CA THR A 402 8.30 -12.16 -3.55
C THR A 402 7.39 -11.20 -2.77
N GLY A 403 7.66 -9.90 -2.83
CA GLY A 403 6.94 -8.88 -2.06
C GLY A 403 7.41 -8.76 -0.60
N GLY A 404 7.42 -7.51 -0.09
CA GLY A 404 8.01 -7.14 1.21
C GLY A 404 7.50 -7.98 2.38
N SER A 405 6.21 -8.27 2.38
CA SER A 405 5.53 -9.00 3.44
C SER A 405 5.82 -10.50 3.41
N SER A 406 6.41 -11.04 2.33
CA SER A 406 6.78 -12.47 2.25
C SER A 406 7.91 -12.87 3.20
N ARG A 407 8.60 -11.88 3.77
CA ARG A 407 9.65 -12.03 4.79
C ARG A 407 9.10 -12.17 6.21
N VAL A 408 7.79 -11.96 6.41
CA VAL A 408 7.17 -12.10 7.73
C VAL A 408 7.34 -13.55 8.20
N PRO A 409 8.00 -13.81 9.35
CA PRO A 409 8.37 -15.15 9.78
C PRO A 409 7.20 -16.12 9.94
N ALA A 410 6.00 -15.60 10.25
CA ALA A 410 4.79 -16.41 10.32
C ALA A 410 4.41 -17.03 8.97
N PHE A 411 4.49 -16.25 7.88
CA PHE A 411 4.22 -16.74 6.54
C PHE A 411 5.32 -17.68 6.05
N VAL A 412 6.58 -17.38 6.34
CA VAL A 412 7.71 -18.26 6.01
C VAL A 412 7.51 -19.63 6.66
N ARG A 413 7.25 -19.68 7.98
CA ARG A 413 7.02 -20.96 8.68
C ARG A 413 5.78 -21.70 8.19
N MET A 414 4.71 -20.98 7.87
CA MET A 414 3.50 -21.57 7.26
C MET A 414 3.84 -22.28 5.93
N LEU A 415 4.68 -21.66 5.08
CA LEU A 415 5.14 -22.27 3.83
C LEU A 415 6.13 -23.42 4.08
N GLU A 416 7.07 -23.27 5.01
CA GLU A 416 8.05 -24.31 5.37
C GLU A 416 7.36 -25.58 5.89
N GLN A 417 6.35 -25.44 6.74
CA GLN A 417 5.57 -26.56 7.26
C GLN A 417 4.83 -27.33 6.15
N ARG A 418 4.48 -26.63 5.06
CA ARG A 418 3.68 -27.17 3.96
C ARG A 418 4.53 -27.78 2.85
N PHE A 419 5.64 -27.15 2.49
CA PHE A 419 6.45 -27.53 1.32
C PHE A 419 7.87 -27.99 1.69
N GLY A 420 8.33 -27.72 2.91
CA GLY A 420 9.71 -27.98 3.36
C GLY A 420 10.65 -26.82 3.01
N ALA A 421 11.50 -26.45 3.97
CA ALA A 421 12.40 -25.29 3.86
C ALA A 421 13.34 -25.33 2.64
N ALA A 422 13.77 -26.52 2.20
CA ALA A 422 14.66 -26.68 1.05
C ALA A 422 14.03 -26.25 -0.29
N ARG A 423 12.69 -26.15 -0.37
CA ARG A 423 11.98 -25.75 -1.59
C ARG A 423 11.69 -24.26 -1.66
N LEU A 424 11.81 -23.54 -0.54
CA LEU A 424 11.56 -22.11 -0.49
C LEU A 424 12.76 -21.35 -1.05
N ARG A 425 12.49 -20.46 -2.00
CA ARG A 425 13.48 -19.52 -2.55
C ARG A 425 12.94 -18.10 -2.41
N GLU A 426 13.78 -17.23 -1.88
CA GLU A 426 13.50 -15.80 -1.88
C GLU A 426 13.94 -15.22 -3.23
N MET A 427 13.02 -14.58 -3.93
CA MET A 427 13.37 -13.70 -5.04
C MET A 427 13.73 -12.33 -4.49
N ASP A 428 14.51 -11.55 -5.25
CA ASP A 428 14.68 -10.15 -4.88
C ASP A 428 13.32 -9.46 -4.89
N VAL A 429 12.91 -9.12 -3.67
CA VAL A 429 11.56 -8.78 -3.24
C VAL A 429 10.97 -7.56 -3.95
N PHE A 430 11.84 -6.70 -4.49
CA PHE A 430 11.43 -5.46 -5.15
C PHE A 430 11.72 -5.43 -6.65
N THR A 431 12.46 -6.42 -7.16
CA THR A 431 13.02 -6.36 -8.51
C THR A 431 12.72 -7.60 -9.34
N GLY A 432 12.38 -8.74 -8.73
CA GLY A 432 12.07 -9.98 -9.45
C GLY A 432 10.87 -9.86 -10.39
N VAL A 433 9.81 -9.17 -9.94
CA VAL A 433 8.62 -8.90 -10.76
C VAL A 433 8.98 -7.97 -11.92
N ALA A 434 9.57 -6.81 -11.66
CA ALA A 434 10.04 -5.88 -12.70
C ALA A 434 10.97 -6.55 -13.73
N SER A 435 11.87 -7.42 -13.27
CA SER A 435 12.77 -8.19 -14.12
C SER A 435 12.02 -9.12 -15.06
N GLY A 436 11.07 -9.89 -14.53
CA GLY A 436 10.23 -10.77 -15.32
C GLY A 436 9.34 -10.03 -16.33
N LEU A 437 8.81 -8.87 -15.94
CA LEU A 437 8.04 -8.01 -16.84
C LEU A 437 8.92 -7.51 -18.00
N ALA A 438 10.18 -7.15 -17.74
CA ALA A 438 11.11 -6.70 -18.76
C ALA A 438 11.53 -7.84 -19.72
N ILE A 439 11.73 -9.05 -19.20
CA ILE A 439 11.99 -10.25 -20.01
C ILE A 439 10.79 -10.53 -20.92
N ALA A 440 9.58 -10.57 -20.36
CA ALA A 440 8.35 -10.78 -21.14
C ALA A 440 8.15 -9.69 -22.19
N ALA A 441 8.47 -8.43 -21.86
CA ALA A 441 8.41 -7.32 -22.82
C ALA A 441 9.31 -7.59 -24.02
N PHE A 442 10.58 -7.92 -23.78
CA PHE A 442 11.60 -8.23 -24.80
C PHE A 442 11.23 -9.43 -25.68
N GLU A 443 10.63 -10.46 -25.08
CA GLU A 443 10.14 -11.66 -25.79
C GLU A 443 8.86 -11.39 -26.60
N GLY A 444 8.35 -10.16 -26.58
CA GLY A 444 7.24 -9.74 -27.43
C GLY A 444 5.86 -10.05 -26.85
N TYR A 445 5.73 -10.20 -25.52
CA TYR A 445 4.42 -10.33 -24.87
C TYR A 445 3.51 -9.15 -25.24
N ARG A 446 2.28 -9.45 -25.66
CA ARG A 446 1.27 -8.43 -26.04
C ARG A 446 -0.08 -8.59 -25.34
N GLY A 447 -0.21 -9.54 -24.41
CA GLY A 447 -1.43 -9.77 -23.62
C GLY A 447 -2.13 -11.07 -23.99
#